data_AF-A0A1I6UZV1-F1
#
_entry.id   AF-A0A1I6UZV1-F1
#
_cell.length_a   1.000
_cell.length_b   1.000
_cell.length_c   1.000
_cell.angle_alpha   90.00
_cell.angle_beta   90.00
_cell.angle_gamma   90.00
#
_symmetry.space_group_name_H-M   'P 1'
#
loop_
_entity.id
_entity.type
_entity.pdbx_description
1 polymer ?
#
loop_
_entity_poly.entity_id
_entity_poly.type
_entity_poly.pdbx_seq_one_letter_code
_entity_poly.pdbx_strand_id
1 'polypeptide(L)'
;MAGCSFVSGAAGSDTGWNAFVTVTTKQTMQQFSESHTTAQQTTVGEYPAVNTQINNRNCTVAVDVSDQGSVIVNGLSRDPAVNGCDAMKKVAETVVPNLPNA
;
A
#
# COMPACT_ATOMS: atom_id res chain seq x y z
N MET A 1 8.15 2.86 -13.04
CA MET A 1 8.48 3.53 -11.76
C MET A 1 9.47 2.64 -11.04
N ALA A 2 10.52 3.21 -10.45
CA ALA A 2 11.42 2.44 -9.60
C ALA A 2 10.69 2.09 -8.31
N GLY A 3 10.77 0.84 -7.88
CA GLY A 3 10.06 0.35 -6.71
C GLY A 3 10.54 -1.03 -6.29
N CYS A 4 10.05 -1.50 -5.17
CA CYS A 4 10.40 -2.81 -4.60
C CYS A 4 9.17 -3.73 -4.63
N SER A 5 9.38 -4.97 -5.08
CA SER A 5 8.37 -6.02 -5.02
C SER A 5 8.61 -6.91 -3.80
N PHE A 6 7.57 -7.15 -3.02
CA PHE A 6 7.55 -8.07 -1.90
C PHE A 6 6.55 -9.17 -2.20
N VAL A 7 6.94 -10.42 -1.98
CA VAL A 7 6.09 -11.58 -2.26
C VAL A 7 6.22 -12.59 -1.14
N SER A 8 5.13 -13.28 -0.85
CA SER A 8 5.09 -14.43 0.04
C SER A 8 4.18 -15.49 -0.55
N GLY A 9 4.57 -16.76 -0.41
CA GLY A 9 3.87 -17.90 -0.99
C GLY A 9 4.57 -18.45 -2.24
N ALA A 10 4.12 -19.63 -2.67
CA ALA A 10 4.67 -20.32 -3.84
C ALA A 10 4.02 -19.80 -5.13
N ALA A 11 4.82 -19.71 -6.20
CA ALA A 11 4.31 -19.40 -7.53
C ALA A 11 3.24 -20.41 -7.95
N GLY A 12 2.13 -19.93 -8.50
CA GLY A 12 1.00 -20.78 -8.90
C GLY A 12 0.10 -21.28 -7.76
N SER A 13 0.35 -20.88 -6.51
CA SER A 13 -0.54 -21.21 -5.39
C SER A 13 -1.67 -20.19 -5.21
N ASP A 14 -2.76 -20.66 -4.59
CA ASP A 14 -3.89 -19.85 -4.13
C ASP A 14 -3.65 -19.24 -2.73
N THR A 15 -2.49 -19.50 -2.15
CA THR A 15 -2.04 -18.98 -0.87
C THR A 15 -0.98 -17.91 -1.06
N GLY A 16 -0.98 -16.89 -0.21
CA GLY A 16 0.07 -15.86 -0.21
C GLY A 16 -0.36 -14.53 -0.78
N TRP A 17 0.62 -13.64 -0.98
CA TRP A 17 0.38 -12.26 -1.34
C TRP A 17 1.56 -11.67 -2.12
N ASN A 18 1.27 -10.61 -2.87
CA ASN A 18 2.29 -9.77 -3.50
C ASN A 18 1.99 -8.29 -3.21
N ALA A 19 3.05 -7.52 -3.05
CA ALA A 19 3.02 -6.08 -2.89
C ALA A 19 4.07 -5.44 -3.80
N PHE A 20 3.74 -4.31 -4.39
CA PHE A 20 4.66 -3.43 -5.08
C PHE A 20 4.64 -2.08 -4.39
N VAL A 21 5.81 -1.65 -3.92
CA VAL A 21 5.99 -0.39 -3.19
C VAL A 21 6.78 0.57 -4.05
N THR A 22 6.26 1.79 -4.20
CA THR A 22 6.91 2.86 -4.95
C THR A 22 6.79 4.18 -4.20
N VAL A 23 7.82 5.01 -4.28
CA VAL A 23 7.73 6.43 -3.92
C VAL A 23 7.32 7.19 -5.18
N THR A 24 6.47 8.21 -5.05
CA THR A 24 6.09 9.07 -6.16
C THR A 24 5.93 10.52 -5.72
N THR A 25 6.52 11.44 -6.47
CA THR A 25 6.30 12.89 -6.34
C THR A 25 5.22 13.41 -7.29
N LYS A 26 4.59 12.51 -8.05
CA LYS A 26 3.56 12.88 -9.03
C LYS A 26 2.16 13.02 -8.42
N GLN A 27 1.98 12.51 -7.20
CA GLN A 27 0.69 12.46 -6.53
C GLN A 27 0.88 12.46 -5.01
N THR A 28 0.19 13.36 -4.32
CA THR A 28 0.10 13.36 -2.84
C THR A 28 -0.98 12.40 -2.35
N MET A 29 -0.95 12.07 -1.06
CA MET A 29 -1.94 11.19 -0.43
C MET A 29 -3.35 11.77 -0.56
N GLN A 30 -3.47 13.09 -0.40
CA GLN A 30 -4.73 13.82 -0.60
C GLN A 30 -5.24 13.67 -2.05
N GLN A 31 -4.40 13.91 -3.05
CA GLN A 31 -4.77 13.77 -4.46
C GLN A 31 -5.18 12.32 -4.81
N PHE A 32 -4.54 11.32 -4.17
CA PHE A 32 -4.95 9.93 -4.31
C PHE A 32 -6.34 9.67 -3.72
N SER A 33 -6.60 10.20 -2.52
CA SER A 33 -7.90 10.07 -1.86
C SER A 33 -9.01 10.73 -2.68
N GLU A 34 -8.77 11.91 -3.26
CA GLU A 34 -9.74 12.63 -4.08
C GLU A 34 -10.05 11.88 -5.39
N SER A 35 -9.09 11.14 -5.96
CA SER A 35 -9.31 10.38 -7.19
C SER A 35 -9.95 9.01 -6.97
N HIS A 36 -10.10 8.55 -5.73
CA HIS A 36 -10.69 7.25 -5.39
C HIS A 36 -11.82 7.42 -4.38
N THR A 37 -13.07 7.44 -4.86
CA THR A 37 -14.26 7.68 -4.02
C THR A 37 -14.49 6.63 -2.94
N THR A 38 -13.87 5.46 -3.05
CA THR A 38 -13.91 4.38 -2.05
C THR A 38 -12.72 4.41 -1.10
N ALA A 39 -11.83 5.40 -1.20
CA ALA A 39 -10.69 5.52 -0.31
C ALA A 39 -11.14 5.79 1.13
N GLN A 40 -10.53 5.09 2.08
CA GLN A 40 -10.78 5.23 3.50
C GLN A 40 -9.52 5.74 4.18
N GLN A 41 -9.69 6.73 5.06
CA GLN A 41 -8.62 7.26 5.89
C GLN A 41 -8.15 6.20 6.88
N THR A 42 -6.84 6.10 7.06
CA THR A 42 -6.16 5.18 7.97
C THR A 42 -4.82 5.77 8.39
N THR A 43 -3.98 4.95 9.02
CA THR A 43 -2.61 5.29 9.41
C THR A 43 -1.66 4.16 9.05
N VAL A 44 -0.38 4.47 8.89
CA VAL A 44 0.73 3.53 8.79
C VAL A 44 1.78 3.98 9.79
N GLY A 45 1.86 3.30 10.94
CA GLY A 45 2.59 3.84 12.09
C GLY A 45 2.01 5.20 12.51
N GLU A 46 2.86 6.23 12.56
CA GLU A 46 2.47 7.62 12.86
C GLU A 46 2.09 8.43 11.61
N TYR A 47 2.25 7.86 10.41
CA TYR A 47 2.00 8.56 9.16
C TYR A 47 0.52 8.48 8.75
N PRO A 48 -0.10 9.60 8.34
CA PRO A 48 -1.40 9.60 7.70
C PRO A 48 -1.39 8.74 6.45
N ALA A 49 -2.46 7.98 6.23
CA ALA A 49 -2.58 7.15 5.05
C ALA A 49 -4.03 7.03 4.59
N VAL A 50 -4.21 6.62 3.35
CA VAL A 50 -5.50 6.18 2.83
C VAL A 50 -5.33 4.82 2.19
N ASN A 51 -6.37 4.01 2.26
CA ASN A 51 -6.41 2.75 1.54
C ASN A 51 -7.68 2.66 0.69
N THR A 52 -7.62 1.89 -0.39
CA THR A 52 -8.78 1.54 -1.20
C THR A 52 -8.74 0.06 -1.49
N GLN A 53 -9.87 -0.61 -1.26
CA GLN A 53 -10.00 -2.04 -1.38
C GLN A 53 -10.85 -2.41 -2.59
N ILE A 54 -10.42 -3.43 -3.34
CA ILE A 54 -11.19 -4.03 -4.43
C ILE A 54 -11.35 -5.53 -4.14
N ASN A 55 -12.61 -5.99 -4.05
CA ASN A 55 -12.98 -7.40 -3.88
C ASN A 55 -12.32 -8.11 -2.68
N ASN A 56 -12.13 -7.39 -1.57
CA ASN A 56 -11.46 -7.84 -0.33
C ASN A 56 -9.99 -8.32 -0.42
N ARG A 57 -9.47 -8.50 -1.64
CA ARG A 57 -8.18 -9.11 -1.92
C ARG A 57 -7.14 -8.13 -2.45
N ASN A 58 -7.58 -7.19 -3.28
CA ASN A 58 -6.73 -6.13 -3.81
C ASN A 58 -6.81 -4.92 -2.90
N CYS A 59 -5.66 -4.33 -2.61
CA CYS A 59 -5.62 -3.07 -1.91
C CYS A 59 -4.49 -2.18 -2.41
N THR A 60 -4.79 -0.89 -2.46
CA THR A 60 -3.79 0.16 -2.59
C THR A 60 -3.77 0.97 -1.30
N VAL A 61 -2.59 1.17 -0.73
CA VAL A 61 -2.36 2.05 0.42
C VAL A 61 -1.46 3.20 -0.06
N ALA A 62 -1.90 4.44 0.13
CA ALA A 62 -1.12 5.64 -0.08
C ALA A 62 -0.77 6.25 1.27
N VAL A 63 0.52 6.40 1.56
CA VAL A 63 1.03 6.97 2.81
C VAL A 63 1.62 8.33 2.53
N ASP A 64 1.20 9.30 3.35
CA ASP A 64 1.71 10.65 3.36
C ASP A 64 3.03 10.69 4.13
N VAL A 65 4.15 10.68 3.40
CA VAL A 65 5.50 10.75 3.99
C VAL A 65 6.18 12.09 3.73
N SER A 66 5.58 12.95 2.90
CA SER A 66 6.13 14.25 2.54
C SER A 66 5.06 15.14 1.89
N ASP A 67 5.24 16.45 1.99
CA ASP A 67 4.40 17.44 1.31
C ASP A 67 4.48 17.38 -0.24
N GLN A 68 5.52 16.75 -0.78
CA GLN A 68 5.79 16.67 -2.22
C GLN A 68 5.44 15.33 -2.86
N GLY A 69 5.03 14.33 -2.08
CA GLY A 69 4.86 12.98 -2.61
C GLY A 69 4.43 11.94 -1.58
N SER A 70 4.11 10.75 -2.09
CA SER A 70 3.56 9.66 -1.29
C SER A 70 4.32 8.36 -1.52
N VAL A 71 4.22 7.47 -0.54
CA VAL A 71 4.52 6.05 -0.74
C VAL A 71 3.23 5.35 -1.15
N ILE A 72 3.27 4.65 -2.27
CA ILE A 72 2.16 3.83 -2.73
C ILE A 72 2.54 2.36 -2.59
N VAL A 73 1.72 1.62 -1.86
CA VAL A 73 1.77 0.15 -1.75
C VAL A 73 0.57 -0.42 -2.47
N ASN A 74 0.79 -1.10 -3.58
CA ASN A 74 -0.25 -1.83 -4.29
C ASN A 74 -0.06 -3.31 -4.10
N GLY A 75 -1.12 -4.05 -3.79
CA GLY A 75 -0.99 -5.49 -3.75
C GLY A 75 -2.28 -6.27 -3.69
N LEU A 76 -2.07 -7.57 -3.66
CA LEU A 76 -3.11 -8.58 -3.75
C LEU A 76 -2.79 -9.68 -2.73
N SER A 77 -3.77 -10.02 -1.90
CA SER A 77 -3.81 -11.28 -1.17
C SER A 77 -4.59 -12.31 -1.98
N ARG A 78 -3.97 -13.45 -2.28
CA ARG A 78 -4.68 -14.59 -2.91
C ARG A 78 -5.46 -15.40 -1.88
N ASP A 79 -5.04 -15.34 -0.62
CA ASP A 79 -5.73 -15.97 0.49
C ASP A 79 -7.06 -15.23 0.78
N PRO A 80 -8.22 -15.90 0.63
CA PRO A 80 -9.53 -15.29 0.87
C PRO A 80 -9.79 -14.96 2.35
N ALA A 81 -9.06 -15.57 3.28
CA ALA A 81 -9.17 -15.29 4.71
C ALA A 81 -8.38 -14.05 5.13
N VAL A 82 -7.49 -13.55 4.26
CA VAL A 82 -6.64 -12.39 4.54
C VAL A 82 -7.19 -11.16 3.84
N ASN A 83 -7.49 -10.12 4.62
CA ASN A 83 -7.83 -8.81 4.08
C ASN A 83 -6.60 -8.21 3.38
N GLY A 84 -6.74 -7.89 2.08
CA GLY A 84 -5.64 -7.33 1.29
C GLY A 84 -5.09 -6.01 1.84
N CYS A 85 -5.94 -5.14 2.39
CA CYS A 85 -5.50 -3.87 2.96
C CYS A 85 -4.72 -4.04 4.25
N ASP A 86 -5.08 -4.98 5.12
CA ASP A 86 -4.31 -5.26 6.33
C ASP A 86 -2.91 -5.78 5.98
N ALA A 87 -2.81 -6.65 4.96
CA ALA A 87 -1.53 -7.13 4.47
C ALA A 87 -0.67 -6.00 3.90
N MET A 88 -1.25 -5.14 3.04
CA MET A 88 -0.51 -4.03 2.43
C MET A 88 -0.12 -2.95 3.44
N LYS A 89 -0.95 -2.72 4.46
CA LYS A 89 -0.64 -1.83 5.58
C LYS A 89 0.59 -2.33 6.34
N LYS A 90 0.70 -3.62 6.65
CA LYS A 90 1.90 -4.19 7.29
C LYS A 90 3.16 -4.04 6.44
N VAL A 91 3.04 -4.19 5.12
CA VAL A 91 4.16 -3.93 4.20
C VAL A 91 4.56 -2.46 4.29
N ALA A 92 3.60 -1.53 4.27
CA ALA A 92 3.86 -0.10 4.41
C ALA A 92 4.53 0.22 5.76
N GLU A 93 4.04 -0.36 6.87
CA GLU A 93 4.62 -0.20 8.23
C GLU A 93 6.08 -0.65 8.30
N THR A 94 6.47 -1.61 7.46
CA THR A 94 7.87 -2.07 7.39
C THR A 94 8.71 -1.16 6.50
N VAL A 95 8.17 -0.64 5.40
CA VAL A 95 8.94 0.13 4.42
C VAL A 95 9.11 1.58 4.83
N VAL A 96 8.04 2.25 5.29
CA VAL A 96 8.03 3.70 5.53
C VAL A 96 9.15 4.14 6.49
N PRO A 97 9.41 3.46 7.64
CA PRO A 97 10.49 3.85 8.54
C PRO A 97 11.91 3.70 7.95
N ASN A 98 12.05 2.91 6.87
CA ASN A 98 13.33 2.63 6.22
C ASN A 98 13.60 3.54 5.02
N LEU A 99 12.70 4.48 4.70
CA LEU A 99 12.93 5.42 3.61
C LEU A 99 13.98 6.45 4.04
N PRO A 100 15.01 6.70 3.23
CA PRO A 100 15.97 7.75 3.50
C PRO A 100 15.25 9.10 3.42
N ASN A 101 15.04 9.72 4.58
CA ASN A 101 14.28 10.96 4.80
C ASN A 101 12.76 10.83 4.67
N ALA A 102 12.18 9.84 5.39
CA ALA A 102 10.76 9.90 5.77
C ALA A 102 10.49 11.02 6.79
#